data_AF-A0A3N0ZEB1-F1
#
_entry.id   AF-A0A3N0ZEB1-F1
#
_cell.length_a   1.000
_cell.length_b   1.000
_cell.length_c   1.000
_cell.angle_alpha   90.00
_cell.angle_beta   90.00
_cell.angle_gamma   90.00
#
_symmetry.space_group_name_H-M   'P 1'
#
loop_
_entity.id
_entity.type
_entity.pdbx_description
1 polymer ?
#
loop_
_entity_poly.entity_id
_entity_poly.type
_entity_poly.pdbx_seq_one_letter_code
_entity_poly.pdbx_strand_id
1 'polypeptide(L)' 'MFNLGPTELILIAVVILLIFGGKKIPELMRGLGQGLKEFKKATSDDVKDSTVTKSDDKKVE' A
#
# COMPACT_ATOMS: atom_id res chain seq x y z
N MET A 1 -17.30 -28.66 -2.96
CA MET A 1 -17.20 -27.56 -1.99
C MET A 1 -15.76 -27.06 -2.06
N PHE A 2 -15.52 -25.91 -2.70
CA PHE A 2 -14.18 -25.37 -2.93
C PHE A 2 -13.57 -24.96 -1.59
N ASN A 3 -12.63 -25.75 -1.09
CA ASN A 3 -11.82 -25.39 0.05
C ASN A 3 -10.68 -24.51 -0.47
N LEU A 4 -10.89 -23.20 -0.50
CA LEU A 4 -9.85 -22.22 -0.78
C LEU A 4 -8.89 -22.17 0.42
N GLY A 5 -8.02 -23.17 0.49
CA GLY A 5 -6.94 -23.23 1.46
C GLY A 5 -5.78 -22.32 1.09
N PRO A 6 -4.84 -22.11 2.02
CA PRO A 6 -3.62 -21.36 1.75
C PRO A 6 -2.82 -21.92 0.57
N THR A 7 -2.90 -23.23 0.32
CA THR A 7 -2.27 -23.90 -0.84
C THR A 7 -2.87 -23.45 -2.17
N GLU A 8 -4.21 -23.46 -2.32
CA GLU A 8 -4.89 -22.94 -3.51
C GLU A 8 -4.57 -21.47 -3.76
N LEU A 9 -4.54 -20.65 -2.71
CA LEU A 9 -4.18 -19.24 -2.82
C LEU A 9 -2.75 -19.04 -3.32
N ILE A 10 -1.79 -19.84 -2.81
CA ILE A 10 -0.41 -19.83 -3.32
C ILE A 10 -0.38 -20.19 -4.81
N LEU A 11 -1.13 -21.22 -5.22
CA LEU A 11 -1.15 -21.68 -6.61
C LEU A 11 -1.68 -20.59 -7.55
N ILE A 12 -2.78 -19.94 -7.17
CA ILE A 12 -3.37 -18.82 -7.91
C ILE A 12 -2.38 -17.66 -7.98
N ALA A 13 -1.74 -17.30 -6.86
CA ALA A 13 -0.76 -16.24 -6.81
C ALA A 13 0.42 -16.52 -7.75
N VAL A 14 0.91 -17.78 -7.81
CA VAL A 14 1.97 -18.20 -8.72
C VAL A 14 1.54 -18.07 -10.18
N VAL A 15 0.32 -18.50 -10.53
CA VAL A 15 -0.20 -18.36 -11.91
C VAL A 15 -0.28 -16.88 -12.32
N ILE A 16 -0.81 -16.02 -11.44
CA ILE A 16 -0.83 -14.57 -11.67
C ILE A 16 0.60 -14.03 -11.81
N LEU A 17 1.54 -14.49 -10.99
CA LEU A 17 2.94 -14.09 -11.04
C LEU A 17 3.63 -14.51 -12.34
N LEU A 18 3.24 -15.63 -12.94
CA LEU A 18 3.78 -16.08 -14.22
C LEU A 18 3.24 -15.24 -15.39
N ILE A 19 1.96 -14.87 -15.36
CA ILE A 19 1.34 -14.06 -16.42
C ILE A 19 1.80 -12.60 -16.34
N PHE A 20 1.78 -12.01 -15.15
CA PHE A 20 2.12 -10.61 -14.94
C PHE A 20 3.62 -10.38 -14.67
N GLY A 21 4.35 -11.41 -14.23
CA GLY A 21 5.74 -11.32 -13.80
C GLY A 21 5.90 -10.80 -12.37
N GLY A 22 6.95 -11.28 -11.68
CA GLY A 22 7.25 -10.92 -10.29
C GLY A 22 7.46 -9.43 -10.01
N LYS A 23 7.79 -8.65 -11.05
CA LYS A 23 8.08 -7.22 -10.94
C LYS A 23 6.85 -6.33 -11.09
N LYS A 24 5.78 -6.81 -11.76
CA LYS A 24 4.61 -5.96 -12.05
C LYS A 24 3.69 -5.76 -10.85
N ILE A 25 3.50 -6.78 -10.02
CA ILE A 25 2.72 -6.65 -8.77
C ILE A 25 3.29 -5.56 -7.84
N PRO A 26 4.60 -5.56 -7.48
CA PRO A 26 5.15 -4.51 -6.61
C PRO A 26 5.22 -3.14 -7.28
N GLU A 27 5.40 -3.07 -8.61
CA GLU A 27 5.36 -1.82 -9.38
C GLU A 27 3.96 -1.17 -9.32
N LEU A 28 2.90 -1.98 -9.53
CA LEU A 28 1.51 -1.54 -9.40
C LEU A 28 1.14 -1.17 -7.97
N MET A 29 1.56 -1.95 -6.97
CA MET A 29 1.34 -1.63 -5.56
C MET A 29 2.05 -0.33 -5.15
N ARG A 30 3.26 -0.06 -5.63
CA ARG A 30 3.94 1.22 -5.38
C ARG A 30 3.17 2.40 -5.99
N GLY A 31 2.72 2.28 -7.24
CA GLY A 31 1.93 3.32 -7.90
C GLY A 31 0.59 3.57 -7.19
N LEU A 32 -0.17 2.51 -6.88
CA LEU A 32 -1.42 2.58 -6.13
C LEU A 32 -1.21 3.12 -4.71
N GLY A 33 -0.14 2.69 -4.03
CA GLY A 33 0.18 3.14 -2.68
C GLY A 33 0.55 4.62 -2.62
N GLN A 34 1.30 5.13 -3.61
CA GLN A 34 1.56 6.56 -3.75
C GLN A 34 0.28 7.33 -4.05
N GLY A 35 -0.55 6.86 -4.98
CA GLY A 35 -1.84 7.47 -5.29
C GLY A 35 -2.78 7.52 -4.09
N LEU A 36 -2.88 6.43 -3.32
CA LEU A 36 -3.70 6.36 -2.11
C LEU A 36 -3.14 7.24 -0.98
N LYS A 37 -1.80 7.37 -0.89
CA LYS A 37 -1.13 8.28 0.06
C LYS A 37 -1.44 9.74 -0.27
N GLU A 38 -1.32 10.15 -1.53
CA GLU A 38 -1.64 11.50 -1.99
C GLU A 38 -3.14 11.78 -1.86
N PHE A 39 -4.00 10.82 -2.22
CA PHE A 39 -5.46 10.92 -2.03
C PHE A 39 -5.80 11.11 -0.55
N LYS A 40 -5.21 10.28 0.34
CA LYS A 40 -5.41 10.41 1.77
C LYS A 40 -4.85 11.73 2.30
N LYS A 41 -3.75 12.24 1.75
CA LYS A 41 -3.17 13.54 2.13
C LYS A 41 -4.10 14.67 1.73
N ALA A 42 -4.59 14.70 0.50
CA ALA A 42 -5.55 15.72 0.04
C ALA A 42 -6.84 15.68 0.87
N THR A 43 -7.44 14.49 1.04
CA THR A 43 -8.65 14.34 1.86
C THR A 43 -8.40 14.59 3.35
N SER A 44 -7.20 14.35 3.88
CA SER A 44 -6.88 14.62 5.28
C SER A 44 -6.40 16.05 5.51
N ASP A 45 -5.81 16.75 4.54
CA ASP A 45 -5.41 18.16 4.67
C ASP A 45 -6.65 19.06 4.76
N ASP A 46 -7.74 18.73 4.04
CA ASP A 46 -9.08 19.30 4.29
C ASP A 46 -9.60 19.07 5.72
N VAL A 47 -9.09 18.06 6.43
CA VAL A 47 -9.46 17.73 7.83
C VAL A 47 -8.41 18.24 8.84
N LYS A 48 -7.18 18.54 8.40
CA LYS A 48 -6.02 18.84 9.25
C LYS A 48 -5.68 20.32 9.35
N ASP A 49 -6.37 21.22 8.65
CA ASP A 49 -6.32 22.65 8.98
C ASP A 49 -6.75 22.94 10.44
N SER A 50 -7.33 21.96 11.15
CA SER A 50 -7.59 22.05 12.59
C SER A 50 -6.50 21.52 13.54
N THR A 51 -5.40 20.88 13.10
CA THR A 51 -4.35 20.41 14.03
C THR A 51 -2.94 20.33 13.42
N VAL A 52 -2.21 21.44 13.49
CA VAL A 52 -0.74 21.43 13.48
C VAL A 52 -0.24 20.83 14.82
N THR A 53 0.84 20.04 14.76
CA THR A 53 1.92 19.86 15.77
C THR A 53 2.20 18.39 16.16
N LYS A 54 3.51 18.06 16.20
CA LYS A 54 4.22 16.85 16.67
C LYS A 54 4.47 15.80 15.58
N SER A 55 5.69 15.48 15.17
CA SER A 55 6.95 15.43 15.90
C SER A 55 8.13 15.41 14.92
N ASP A 56 8.99 16.42 14.98
CA ASP A 56 10.39 16.34 14.56
C ASP A 56 11.09 17.55 15.21
N ASP A 57 11.67 17.35 16.40
CA ASP A 57 12.97 17.91 16.81
C ASP A 57 13.23 17.57 18.29
N LYS A 58 14.03 16.53 18.52
CA LYS A 58 14.83 16.41 19.75
C LYS A 58 16.03 15.50 19.52
N LYS A 59 17.05 16.02 18.84
CA LYS A 59 18.43 15.58 19.03
C LYS A 59 19.39 16.71 18.65
N VAL A 60 19.65 17.59 19.60
CA VAL A 60 20.95 18.25 19.75
C VAL A 60 21.24 18.42 21.23
N GLU A 61 22.52 18.20 21.49
CA GLU A 61 23.28 18.15 22.74
C GLU A 61 23.08 19.33 23.69
#